data_AF-A0A0K0XZV3-F1
#
_entry.id   AF-A0A0K0XZV3-F1
#
_cell.length_a   1.000
_cell.length_b   1.000
_cell.length_c   1.000
_cell.angle_alpha   90.00
_cell.angle_beta   90.00
_cell.angle_gamma   90.00
#
_symmetry.space_group_name_H-M   'P 1'
#
loop_
_entity.id
_entity.type
_entity.pdbx_description
1 polymer ?
#
loop_
_entity_poly.entity_id
_entity_poly.type
_entity_poly.pdbx_seq_one_letter_code
_entity_poly.pdbx_strand_id
1 'polypeptide(L)'
;MEIRPIKNEADYQAALKEIEGLMSAEMDSPEGDRLDVLVTLVEAYERKHYPIEFPDPVEAIKFRMEQQGLTVDDLVPAIGRKNRVYEILAGKRPLTLRMIENLHDAFDIPAESLLKHSRNQEHHPA
;
A
#
# COMPACT_ATOMS: atom_id res chain seq x y z
N MET A 1 -14.23 31.11 -9.98
CA MET A 1 -13.33 29.95 -10.13
C MET A 1 -14.10 28.84 -10.83
N GLU A 2 -13.59 28.29 -11.93
CA GLU A 2 -14.22 27.16 -12.62
C GLU A 2 -13.50 25.88 -12.19
N ILE A 3 -14.13 25.08 -11.33
CA ILE A 3 -13.60 23.80 -10.84
C ILE A 3 -14.31 22.67 -11.59
N ARG A 4 -13.55 21.67 -12.06
CA ARG A 4 -14.09 20.52 -12.78
C ARG A 4 -13.80 19.22 -12.00
N PRO A 5 -14.74 18.27 -11.99
CA PRO A 5 -14.51 16.96 -11.37
C PRO A 5 -13.45 16.18 -12.14
N ILE A 6 -12.63 15.40 -11.42
CA ILE A 6 -11.67 14.46 -11.99
C ILE A 6 -12.39 13.16 -12.32
N LYS A 7 -12.60 12.86 -13.60
CA LYS A 7 -13.36 11.68 -14.06
C LYS A 7 -12.49 10.60 -14.69
N ASN A 8 -11.32 10.98 -15.18
CA ASN A 8 -10.41 10.12 -15.92
C ASN A 8 -8.96 10.52 -15.68
N GLU A 9 -8.05 9.72 -16.24
CA GLU A 9 -6.61 9.91 -16.08
C GLU A 9 -6.10 11.27 -16.60
N ALA A 10 -6.66 11.77 -17.71
CA ALA A 10 -6.23 13.05 -18.25
C ALA A 10 -6.63 14.23 -17.33
N ASP A 11 -7.82 14.17 -16.73
CA ASP A 11 -8.25 15.15 -15.72
C ASP A 11 -7.33 15.10 -14.50
N TYR A 12 -6.94 13.89 -14.08
CA TYR A 12 -6.07 13.65 -12.93
C TYR A 12 -4.66 14.22 -13.16
N GLN A 13 -4.04 13.91 -14.30
CA GLN A 13 -2.72 14.46 -14.67
C GLN A 13 -2.75 15.99 -14.82
N ALA A 14 -3.84 16.55 -15.35
CA ALA A 14 -4.01 17.99 -15.43
C ALA A 14 -4.10 18.64 -14.04
N ALA A 15 -4.85 18.03 -13.12
CA ALA A 15 -4.96 18.50 -11.73
C ALA A 15 -3.62 18.43 -10.99
N LEU A 16 -2.85 17.34 -11.14
CA LEU A 16 -1.52 17.22 -10.54
C LEU A 16 -0.57 18.32 -11.01
N LYS A 17 -0.54 18.57 -12.33
CA LYS A 17 0.30 19.63 -12.91
C LYS A 17 -0.08 21.02 -12.39
N GLU A 18 -1.37 21.24 -12.14
CA GLU A 18 -1.84 22.51 -11.59
C GLU A 18 -1.46 22.67 -10.11
N ILE A 19 -1.59 21.59 -9.32
CA ILE A 19 -1.14 21.53 -7.93
C ILE A 19 0.35 21.85 -7.81
N GLU A 20 1.19 21.27 -8.67
CA GLU A 20 2.64 21.56 -8.72
C GLU A 20 2.92 23.07 -8.84
N GLY A 21 2.15 23.78 -9.68
CA GLY A 21 2.28 25.22 -9.86
C GLY A 21 1.76 26.07 -8.69
N LEU A 22 0.98 25.48 -7.78
CA LEU A 22 0.34 26.14 -6.65
C LEU A 22 1.01 25.82 -5.30
N MET A 23 2.03 24.95 -5.26
CA MET A 23 2.65 24.51 -4.00
C MET A 23 3.28 25.64 -3.16
N SER A 24 3.54 26.81 -3.75
CA SER A 24 4.02 28.00 -3.04
C SER A 24 2.92 29.02 -2.70
N ALA A 25 1.64 28.66 -2.88
CA ALA A 25 0.52 29.54 -2.57
C ALA A 25 0.44 29.82 -1.06
N GLU A 26 0.05 31.04 -0.69
CA GLU A 26 -0.18 31.41 0.70
C GLU A 26 -1.50 30.79 1.20
N MET A 27 -1.53 30.43 2.48
CA MET A 27 -2.76 29.97 3.15
C MET A 27 -3.82 31.08 3.12
N ASP A 28 -5.09 30.70 2.99
CA ASP A 28 -6.24 31.61 2.89
C ASP A 28 -6.18 32.61 1.71
N SER A 29 -5.29 32.38 0.73
CA SER A 29 -5.28 33.11 -0.54
C SER A 29 -6.18 32.43 -1.58
N PRO A 30 -6.63 33.11 -2.64
CA PRO A 30 -7.39 32.48 -3.73
C PRO A 30 -6.66 31.29 -4.37
N GLU A 31 -5.33 31.34 -4.45
CA GLU A 31 -4.47 30.27 -4.91
C GLU A 31 -4.39 29.11 -3.90
N GLY A 32 -4.36 29.43 -2.60
CA GLY A 32 -4.41 28.44 -1.51
C GLY A 32 -5.74 27.70 -1.45
N ASP A 33 -6.86 28.43 -1.50
CA ASP A 33 -8.20 27.85 -1.59
C ASP A 33 -8.34 26.92 -2.82
N ARG A 34 -7.70 27.30 -3.93
CA ARG A 34 -7.65 26.50 -5.14
C ARG A 34 -6.84 25.23 -4.97
N LEU A 35 -5.67 25.33 -4.35
CA LEU A 35 -4.82 24.20 -4.03
C LEU A 35 -5.58 23.18 -3.18
N ASP A 36 -6.24 23.65 -2.11
CA ASP A 36 -6.99 22.79 -1.18
C ASP A 36 -8.11 22.01 -1.90
N VAL A 37 -8.87 22.66 -2.77
CA VAL A 37 -9.92 21.99 -3.54
C VAL A 37 -9.34 20.97 -4.52
N LEU A 38 -8.26 21.31 -5.23
CA LEU A 38 -7.64 20.39 -6.20
C LEU A 38 -7.06 19.15 -5.51
N VAL A 39 -6.36 19.33 -4.39
CA VAL A 39 -5.84 18.23 -3.57
C VAL A 39 -6.98 17.34 -3.11
N THR A 40 -8.07 17.91 -2.61
CA THR A 40 -9.27 17.15 -2.19
C THR A 40 -9.86 16.31 -3.33
N LEU A 41 -9.94 16.86 -4.54
CA LEU A 41 -10.45 16.15 -5.71
C LEU A 41 -9.49 15.03 -6.17
N VAL A 42 -8.19 15.30 -6.14
CA VAL A 42 -7.14 14.30 -6.43
C VAL A 42 -7.24 13.14 -5.45
N GLU A 43 -7.25 13.40 -4.15
CA GLU A 43 -7.38 12.35 -3.13
C GLU A 43 -8.65 11.50 -3.32
N ALA A 44 -9.77 12.13 -3.67
CA ALA A 44 -11.02 11.43 -3.93
C ALA A 44 -10.96 10.54 -5.18
N TYR A 45 -10.22 10.96 -6.21
CA TYR A 45 -9.96 10.15 -7.40
C TYR A 45 -8.99 9.00 -7.09
N GLU A 46 -7.87 9.28 -6.43
CA GLU A 46 -6.85 8.30 -6.05
C GLU A 46 -7.43 7.21 -5.16
N ARG A 47 -8.26 7.56 -4.15
CA ARG A 47 -8.90 6.56 -3.28
C ARG A 47 -9.73 5.53 -4.04
N LYS A 48 -10.28 5.90 -5.21
CA LYS A 48 -11.08 5.02 -6.07
C LYS A 48 -10.23 4.23 -7.07
N HIS A 49 -9.14 4.81 -7.58
CA HIS A 49 -8.37 4.26 -8.70
C HIS A 49 -7.02 3.66 -8.28
N TYR A 50 -6.42 4.21 -7.23
CA TYR A 50 -5.17 3.78 -6.59
C TYR A 50 -5.42 3.54 -5.10
N PRO A 51 -6.25 2.55 -4.73
CA PRO A 51 -6.42 2.21 -3.32
C PRO A 51 -5.05 1.93 -2.72
N ILE A 52 -4.77 2.47 -1.54
CA ILE A 52 -3.58 2.11 -0.77
C ILE A 52 -3.64 0.60 -0.54
N GLU A 53 -2.88 -0.14 -1.32
CA GLU A 53 -2.74 -1.58 -1.14
C GLU A 53 -1.97 -1.79 0.15
N PHE A 54 -2.43 -2.75 0.95
CA PHE A 54 -1.63 -3.22 2.07
C PHE A 54 -0.27 -3.70 1.52
N PRO A 55 0.83 -3.45 2.24
CA PRO A 55 2.14 -3.93 1.81
C PRO A 55 2.05 -5.43 1.51
N ASP A 56 2.70 -5.87 0.43
CA ASP A 56 2.80 -7.29 0.16
C ASP A 56 3.42 -7.96 1.39
N PRO A 57 2.78 -8.98 2.00
CA PRO A 57 3.30 -9.66 3.18
C PRO A 57 4.74 -10.13 3.03
N VAL A 58 5.15 -10.49 1.82
CA VAL A 58 6.54 -10.86 1.51
C VAL A 58 7.47 -9.68 1.64
N GLU A 59 7.08 -8.50 1.16
CA GLU A 59 7.89 -7.29 1.30
C GLU A 59 7.95 -6.83 2.75
N ALA A 60 6.87 -6.97 3.53
CA ALA A 60 6.91 -6.72 4.97
C ALA A 60 7.92 -7.62 5.69
N ILE A 61 7.97 -8.92 5.35
CA ILE A 61 8.95 -9.86 5.90
C ILE A 61 10.37 -9.45 5.49
N LYS A 62 10.62 -9.20 4.20
CA LYS A 62 11.96 -8.81 3.71
C LYS A 62 12.45 -7.52 4.32
N PHE A 63 11.58 -6.52 4.43
CA PHE A 63 11.88 -5.25 5.07
C PHE A 63 12.26 -5.42 6.54
N ARG A 64 11.58 -6.33 7.26
CA ARG A 64 11.97 -6.65 8.64
C ARG A 64 13.28 -7.43 8.69
N MET A 65 13.51 -8.36 7.76
CA MET A 65 14.78 -9.07 7.63
C MET A 65 15.95 -8.09 7.42
N GLU A 66 15.80 -7.10 6.56
CA GLU A 66 16.83 -6.09 6.32
C GLU A 66 17.12 -5.25 7.57
N GLN A 67 16.08 -4.74 8.23
CA GLN A 67 16.24 -3.90 9.43
C GLN A 67 16.92 -4.62 10.60
N GLN A 68 16.65 -5.92 10.77
CA GLN A 68 17.17 -6.72 11.88
C GLN A 68 18.34 -7.62 11.49
N GLY A 69 18.77 -7.61 10.22
CA GLY A 69 19.82 -8.50 9.71
C GLY A 69 19.44 -9.98 9.73
N LEU A 70 18.15 -10.32 9.63
CA LEU A 70 17.67 -11.70 9.69
C LEU A 70 17.99 -12.45 8.40
N THR A 71 18.30 -13.73 8.55
CA THR A 71 18.48 -14.66 7.46
C THR A 71 17.25 -15.53 7.26
N VAL A 72 17.23 -16.29 6.16
CA VAL A 72 16.18 -17.30 5.91
C VAL A 72 16.14 -18.36 7.03
N ASP A 73 17.28 -18.69 7.62
CA ASP A 73 17.35 -19.67 8.70
C ASP A 73 16.68 -19.17 9.97
N ASP A 74 16.74 -17.85 10.23
CA ASP A 74 16.09 -17.24 11.39
C ASP A 74 14.57 -17.27 11.30
N LEU A 75 14.00 -17.33 10.09
CA LEU A 75 12.54 -17.42 9.88
C LEU A 75 11.98 -18.84 10.04
N VAL A 76 12.83 -19.86 10.09
CA VAL A 76 12.43 -21.28 10.17
C VAL A 76 11.56 -21.60 11.40
N PRO A 77 11.80 -21.04 12.60
CA PRO A 77 10.92 -21.28 13.75
C PRO A 77 9.49 -20.78 13.54
N ALA A 78 9.31 -19.63 12.87
CA ALA A 78 7.98 -19.05 12.64
C ALA A 78 7.26 -19.70 11.45
N ILE A 79 7.99 -19.94 10.36
CA ILE A 79 7.43 -20.40 9.09
C ILE A 79 7.55 -21.92 8.91
N GLY A 80 8.52 -22.58 9.51
CA GLY A 80 8.84 -24.01 9.35
C GLY A 80 10.00 -24.25 8.38
N ARG A 81 10.03 -25.43 7.73
CA ARG A 81 11.18 -25.89 6.92
C ARG A 81 11.71 -24.83 5.94
N LYS A 82 13.04 -24.76 5.76
CA LYS A 82 13.73 -23.79 4.91
C LYS A 82 13.17 -23.67 3.48
N ASN A 83 12.81 -24.78 2.83
CA ASN A 83 12.18 -24.74 1.50
C ASN A 83 10.86 -23.95 1.49
N ARG A 84 10.06 -24.08 2.56
CA ARG A 84 8.79 -23.35 2.71
C ARG A 84 9.03 -21.85 2.91
N VAL A 85 10.09 -21.48 3.63
CA VAL A 85 10.51 -20.07 3.77
C VAL A 85 10.82 -19.48 2.40
N TYR A 86 11.63 -20.16 1.58
CA TYR A 86 11.93 -19.71 0.21
C TYR A 86 10.69 -19.65 -0.69
N GLU A 87 9.78 -20.63 -0.61
CA GLU A 87 8.52 -20.60 -1.37
C GLU A 87 7.65 -19.39 -1.01
N ILE A 88 7.57 -19.05 0.27
CA ILE A 88 6.82 -17.87 0.75
C ILE A 88 7.51 -16.59 0.31
N LEU A 89 8.83 -16.45 0.51
CA LEU A 89 9.59 -15.26 0.09
C LEU A 89 9.61 -15.06 -1.44
N ALA A 90 9.37 -16.13 -2.21
CA ALA A 90 9.19 -16.08 -3.66
C ALA A 90 7.72 -15.89 -4.08
N GLY A 91 6.78 -15.73 -3.15
CA GLY A 91 5.35 -15.55 -3.43
C GLY A 91 4.65 -16.80 -4.00
N LYS A 92 5.31 -17.95 -4.02
CA LYS A 92 4.77 -19.22 -4.56
C LYS A 92 3.77 -19.88 -3.61
N ARG A 93 3.81 -19.51 -2.33
CA ARG A 93 2.94 -20.05 -1.30
C ARG A 93 2.45 -18.93 -0.37
N PRO A 94 1.15 -18.87 -0.06
CA PRO A 94 0.63 -17.89 0.88
C PRO A 94 1.05 -18.23 2.32
N LEU A 95 1.09 -17.20 3.17
CA LEU A 95 1.17 -17.38 4.62
C LEU A 95 -0.12 -18.02 5.14
N THR A 96 0.00 -18.84 6.18
CA THR A 96 -1.14 -19.31 6.98
C THR A 96 -1.32 -18.40 8.19
N LEU A 97 -2.53 -18.34 8.78
CA LEU A 97 -2.78 -17.53 9.99
C LEU A 97 -1.77 -17.82 11.11
N ARG A 98 -1.49 -19.10 11.38
CA ARG A 98 -0.47 -19.48 12.37
C ARG A 98 0.93 -18.95 12.04
N MET A 99 1.30 -18.88 10.76
CA MET A 99 2.59 -18.27 10.37
C MET A 99 2.57 -16.77 10.59
N ILE A 100 1.44 -16.10 10.33
CA ILE A 100 1.28 -14.66 10.56
C ILE A 100 1.44 -14.35 12.05
N GLU A 101 0.72 -15.08 12.91
CA GLU A 101 0.85 -14.98 14.37
C GLU A 101 2.30 -15.20 14.81
N ASN A 102 2.94 -16.28 14.38
CA ASN A 102 4.32 -16.57 14.73
C ASN A 102 5.32 -15.48 14.25
N LEU A 103 5.12 -14.94 13.05
CA LEU A 103 5.97 -13.89 12.49
C LEU A 103 5.80 -12.57 13.24
N HIS A 104 4.57 -12.26 13.65
CA HIS A 104 4.26 -11.12 14.49
C HIS A 104 4.94 -11.25 15.85
N ASP A 105 4.73 -12.38 16.53
CA ASP A 105 5.24 -12.59 17.89
C ASP A 105 6.78 -12.67 17.93
N ALA A 106 7.40 -13.30 16.93
CA ALA A 106 8.85 -13.55 16.94
C ALA A 106 9.67 -12.38 16.40
N PHE A 107 9.15 -11.62 15.44
CA PHE A 107 9.90 -10.58 14.72
C PHE A 107 9.25 -9.20 14.77
N ASP A 108 8.20 -9.05 15.58
CA ASP A 108 7.46 -7.81 15.78
C ASP A 108 6.81 -7.27 14.49
N ILE A 109 6.67 -8.09 13.45
CA ILE A 109 6.08 -7.61 12.18
C ILE A 109 4.60 -7.31 12.43
N PRO A 110 4.08 -6.10 12.14
CA PRO A 110 2.67 -5.80 12.33
C PRO A 110 1.80 -6.82 11.59
N ALA A 111 0.87 -7.47 12.29
CA ALA A 111 0.05 -8.53 11.71
C ALA A 111 -0.75 -8.03 10.49
N GLU A 112 -1.20 -6.77 10.53
CA GLU A 112 -1.89 -6.10 9.42
C GLU A 112 -1.05 -6.06 8.14
N SER A 113 0.27 -5.89 8.26
CA SER A 113 1.21 -5.91 7.12
C SER A 113 1.44 -7.32 6.56
N LEU A 114 1.04 -8.36 7.28
CA LEU A 114 1.14 -9.75 6.86
C LEU A 114 -0.20 -10.30 6.32
N LEU A 115 -1.28 -9.57 6.55
CA LEU A 115 -2.62 -9.90 6.07
C LEU A 115 -2.79 -9.34 4.66
N LYS A 116 -2.64 -10.20 3.64
CA LYS A 116 -3.14 -9.86 2.31
C LYS A 116 -4.67 -9.81 2.39
N HIS A 117 -5.26 -8.63 2.31
CA HIS A 117 -6.69 -8.52 2.04
C HIS A 117 -6.92 -9.08 0.64
N SER A 118 -7.38 -10.32 0.55
CA SER A 118 -7.83 -10.95 -0.69
C SER A 118 -9.08 -10.23 -1.20
N ARG A 119 -8.96 -9.00 -1.70
CA ARG A 119 -9.96 -8.42 -2.60
C ARG A 119 -9.72 -9.01 -3.99
N ASN A 120 -10.04 -10.29 -4.14
CA ASN A 120 -10.38 -10.92 -5.41
C ASN A 120 -10.91 -12.33 -5.16
N GLN A 121 -12.21 -12.42 -4.85
CA GLN A 121 -13.08 -13.51 -5.31
C GLN A 121 -14.58 -13.20 -5.10
N GLU A 122 -15.06 -12.01 -5.47
CA GLU A 122 -16.49 -11.78 -5.70
C GLU A 122 -16.70 -10.87 -6.91
N HIS A 123 -16.48 -11.39 -8.11
CA HIS A 123 -17.19 -10.98 -9.32
C HIS A 123 -17.14 -12.12 -10.33
N HIS A 124 -18.03 -13.10 -10.16
CA HIS A 124 -18.56 -13.85 -11.30
C HIS A 124 -19.75 -13.05 -11.84
N PRO A 125 -19.68 -12.40 -13.01
CA PRO A 125 -20.89 -12.08 -13.74
C PRO A 125 -21.49 -13.37 -14.30
N ALA A 126 -22.80 -13.47 -14.19
CA ALA A 126 -23.63 -14.54 -14.73
C ALA A 126 -23.63 -14.55 -16.27
#